data_AF-A0A5M3MQ86-F1
#
_entry.id   AF-A0A5M3MQ86-F1
#
_cell.length_a   1.000
_cell.length_b   1.000
_cell.length_c   1.000
_cell.angle_alpha   90.00
_cell.angle_beta   90.00
_cell.angle_gamma   90.00
#
_symmetry.space_group_name_H-M   'P 1'
#
loop_
_entity.id
_entity.type
_entity.pdbx_description
1 polymer ?
#
loop_
_entity_poly.entity_id
_entity_poly.type
_entity_poly.pdbx_seq_one_letter_code
_entity_poly.pdbx_strand_id
1 'polypeptide(L)'
;MSDSSRNPPLPWGNQTVWQQLAHECAQGAIYDSNERYPHSRCLTGTRVVLLQTIKELVDTEDRKIVWISGESGSGKSTVAHTLADKLREEGRLACTFFFSRKHTKRSTFDHVLLTFAYQLGLHHPRAKEIIVKAITDDPALLSPEKSRH
;
A
#
# COMPACT_ATOMS: atom_id res chain seq x y z
N MET A 1 -40.18 23.73 17.38
CA MET A 1 -39.84 22.30 17.46
C MET A 1 -38.91 21.97 16.31
N SER A 2 -37.62 21.92 16.66
CA SER A 2 -36.47 21.33 15.96
C SER A 2 -36.77 19.95 15.37
N ASP A 3 -36.06 19.39 14.41
CA ASP A 3 -35.02 19.79 13.47
C ASP A 3 -34.94 18.53 12.57
N SER A 4 -35.13 18.68 11.25
CA SER A 4 -35.04 17.57 10.30
C SER A 4 -33.73 17.69 9.54
N SER A 5 -32.62 17.48 10.24
CA SER A 5 -31.31 17.22 9.66
C SER A 5 -31.30 15.84 9.00
N ARG A 6 -32.00 15.71 7.87
CA ARG A 6 -31.80 14.59 6.94
C ARG A 6 -30.51 14.86 6.19
N ASN A 7 -29.42 14.23 6.64
CA ASN A 7 -28.23 14.12 5.83
C ASN A 7 -28.59 13.49 4.48
N PRO A 8 -28.08 14.01 3.36
CA PRO A 8 -28.28 13.39 2.06
C PRO A 8 -27.72 11.96 2.09
N PRO A 9 -28.36 11.00 1.38
CA PRO A 9 -27.82 9.65 1.28
C PRO A 9 -26.43 9.72 0.66
N LEU A 10 -25.45 9.10 1.32
CA LEU A 10 -24.12 8.94 0.76
C LEU A 10 -24.24 8.21 -0.58
N PRO A 11 -23.40 8.52 -1.60
CA PRO A 11 -23.52 7.94 -2.94
C PRO A 11 -23.35 6.41 -3.04
N TRP A 12 -23.11 5.72 -1.92
CA TRP A 12 -22.45 4.42 -1.85
C TRP A 12 -23.19 3.34 -1.02
N GLY A 13 -24.53 3.28 -1.04
CA GLY A 13 -25.32 2.15 -0.51
C GLY A 13 -25.02 1.66 0.92
N ASN A 14 -25.41 0.42 1.25
CA ASN A 14 -25.20 -0.24 2.57
C ASN A 14 -23.78 -0.79 2.77
N GLN A 15 -22.74 -0.19 2.18
CA GLN A 15 -21.36 -0.65 2.36
C GLN A 15 -20.78 -0.17 3.69
N THR A 16 -20.03 -1.04 4.36
CA THR A 16 -19.22 -0.66 5.53
C THR A 16 -18.03 0.22 5.11
N VAL A 17 -17.55 1.06 6.01
CA VAL A 17 -16.34 1.89 5.81
C VAL A 17 -15.14 1.08 5.33
N TRP A 18 -14.97 -0.13 5.85
CA TRP A 18 -13.86 -1.00 5.44
C TRP A 18 -13.99 -1.49 3.99
N GLN A 19 -15.21 -1.76 3.52
CA GLN A 19 -15.47 -2.13 2.12
C GLN A 19 -15.22 -0.95 1.17
N GLN A 20 -15.58 0.26 1.59
CA GLN A 20 -15.31 1.48 0.81
C GLN A 20 -13.81 1.71 0.68
N LEU A 21 -13.05 1.62 1.77
CA LEU A 21 -11.59 1.69 1.73
C LEU A 21 -11.01 0.62 0.78
N ALA A 22 -11.48 -0.63 0.88
CA ALA A 22 -11.02 -1.72 0.02
C ALA A 22 -11.28 -1.47 -1.47
N HIS A 23 -12.38 -0.77 -1.80
CA HIS A 23 -12.72 -0.37 -3.17
C HIS A 23 -11.77 0.71 -3.69
N GLU A 24 -11.42 1.68 -2.86
CA GLU A 24 -10.52 2.77 -3.25
C GLU A 24 -9.05 2.35 -3.34
N CYS A 25 -8.66 1.29 -2.65
CA CYS A 25 -7.30 0.75 -2.70
C CYS A 25 -6.88 0.33 -4.11
N ALA A 26 -5.60 0.56 -4.42
CA ALA A 26 -4.96 0.01 -5.61
C ALA A 26 -4.51 -1.43 -5.32
N GLN A 27 -5.44 -2.39 -5.31
CA GLN A 27 -5.14 -3.80 -5.00
C GLN A 27 -4.05 -4.38 -5.93
N GLY A 28 -4.02 -3.97 -7.20
CA GLY A 28 -2.96 -4.26 -8.17
C GLY A 28 -1.55 -3.80 -7.79
N ALA A 29 -1.41 -2.89 -6.81
CA ALA A 29 -0.13 -2.35 -6.36
C ALA A 29 0.53 -3.19 -5.25
N ILE A 30 -0.24 -4.05 -4.58
CA ILE A 30 0.24 -4.91 -3.49
C ILE A 30 1.22 -5.95 -4.06
N TYR A 31 2.26 -6.30 -3.30
CA TYR A 31 3.36 -7.11 -3.82
C TYR A 31 2.94 -8.51 -4.31
N ASP A 32 1.89 -9.11 -3.75
CA ASP A 32 1.38 -10.44 -4.11
C ASP A 32 0.14 -10.40 -5.02
N SER A 33 -0.16 -9.25 -5.62
CA SER A 33 -1.31 -9.09 -6.51
C SER A 33 -1.20 -9.91 -7.80
N ASN A 34 -2.26 -10.65 -8.12
CA ASN A 34 -2.39 -11.41 -9.37
C ASN A 34 -2.25 -10.55 -10.64
N GLU A 35 -2.54 -9.24 -10.58
CA GLU A 35 -2.30 -8.32 -11.71
C GLU A 35 -0.82 -8.21 -12.10
N ARG A 36 0.08 -8.65 -11.22
CA ARG A 36 1.53 -8.61 -11.43
C ARG A 36 2.12 -10.00 -11.67
N TYR A 37 1.28 -11.01 -11.87
CA TYR A 37 1.74 -12.36 -12.14
C TYR A 37 2.33 -12.49 -13.57
N PRO A 38 3.47 -13.19 -13.78
CA PRO A 38 4.29 -13.81 -12.75
C PRO A 38 5.12 -12.78 -11.96
N HIS A 39 5.15 -12.97 -10.65
CA HIS A 39 5.92 -12.16 -9.72
C HIS A 39 7.42 -12.25 -10.03
N SER A 40 8.03 -11.13 -10.46
CA SER A 40 9.46 -11.11 -10.74
C SER A 40 10.26 -11.26 -9.45
N ARG A 41 10.98 -12.36 -9.28
CA ARG A 41 11.94 -12.57 -8.19
C ARG A 41 13.37 -12.61 -8.72
N CYS A 42 14.33 -12.22 -7.90
CA CYS A 42 15.74 -12.39 -8.24
C CYS A 42 16.02 -13.88 -8.43
N LEU A 43 16.79 -14.22 -9.45
CA LEU A 43 17.24 -15.59 -9.65
C LEU A 43 18.09 -16.03 -8.45
N THR A 44 17.95 -17.30 -8.06
CA THR A 44 18.73 -17.88 -6.95
C THR A 44 20.22 -17.62 -7.14
N GLY A 45 20.89 -17.14 -6.09
CA GLY A 45 22.31 -16.80 -6.12
C GLY A 45 22.67 -15.46 -6.77
N THR A 46 21.70 -14.71 -7.30
CA THR A 46 21.94 -13.36 -7.87
C THR A 46 21.57 -12.26 -6.89
N ARG A 47 22.20 -11.08 -7.03
CA ARG A 47 21.93 -9.87 -6.22
C ARG A 47 22.00 -10.10 -4.70
N VAL A 48 22.69 -11.16 -4.26
CA VAL A 48 22.77 -11.58 -2.86
C VAL A 48 23.33 -10.47 -1.98
N VAL A 49 24.49 -9.91 -2.38
CA VAL A 49 25.14 -8.82 -1.64
C VAL A 49 24.21 -7.62 -1.51
N LEU A 50 23.58 -7.19 -2.61
CA LEU A 50 22.64 -6.06 -2.59
C LEU A 50 21.46 -6.30 -1.65
N LEU A 51 20.81 -7.46 -1.73
CA LEU A 51 19.68 -7.80 -0.87
C LEU A 51 20.09 -7.84 0.60
N GLN A 52 21.27 -8.38 0.90
CA GLN A 52 21.82 -8.45 2.25
C GLN A 52 22.12 -7.05 2.80
N THR A 53 22.78 -6.20 2.00
CA THR A 53 23.03 -4.80 2.38
C THR A 53 21.73 -4.07 2.68
N ILE A 54 20.70 -4.19 1.83
CA ILE A 54 19.42 -3.52 2.09
C ILE A 54 18.78 -4.04 3.38
N LYS A 55 18.85 -5.36 3.64
CA LYS A 55 18.31 -5.94 4.88
C LYS A 55 19.03 -5.42 6.12
N GLU A 56 20.35 -5.36 6.10
CA GLU A 56 21.15 -4.78 7.20
C GLU A 56 20.80 -3.32 7.45
N LEU A 57 20.59 -2.54 6.38
CA LEU A 57 20.14 -1.15 6.50
C LEU A 57 18.75 -1.06 7.16
N VAL A 58 17.84 -1.99 6.88
CA VAL A 58 16.50 -2.05 7.51
C VAL A 58 16.59 -2.44 8.99
N ASP A 59 17.60 -3.22 9.39
CA ASP A 59 17.73 -3.74 10.75
C ASP A 59 18.44 -2.77 11.72
N THR A 60 19.23 -1.82 11.21
CA THR A 60 20.21 -1.07 12.03
C THR A 60 19.90 0.40 12.28
N GLU A 61 18.99 1.04 11.53
CA GLU A 61 18.66 2.46 11.73
C GLU A 61 17.16 2.71 11.79
N ASP A 62 16.78 3.70 12.61
CA ASP A 62 15.38 3.96 12.94
C ASP A 62 14.55 4.56 11.79
N ARG A 63 15.16 5.22 10.80
CA ARG A 63 14.44 5.82 9.64
C ARG A 63 15.31 5.87 8.39
N LYS A 64 15.03 5.02 7.39
CA LYS A 64 15.68 5.09 6.08
C LYS A 64 14.71 5.10 4.91
N ILE A 65 15.03 5.96 3.94
CA ILE A 65 14.60 5.79 2.55
C ILE A 65 15.76 5.12 1.83
N VAL A 66 15.55 3.89 1.35
CA VAL A 66 16.55 3.19 0.53
C VAL A 66 16.29 3.46 -0.94
N TRP A 67 17.26 4.07 -1.61
CA TRP A 67 17.19 4.36 -3.05
C TRP A 67 18.02 3.38 -3.86
N ILE A 68 17.38 2.59 -4.72
CA ILE A 68 18.05 1.65 -5.63
C ILE A 68 18.11 2.28 -7.03
N SER A 69 19.30 2.73 -7.44
CA SER A 69 19.55 3.27 -8.79
C SER A 69 20.22 2.23 -9.70
N GLY A 70 20.08 2.40 -11.01
CA GLY A 70 20.67 1.52 -12.01
C GLY A 70 19.97 1.64 -13.37
N GLU A 71 20.59 1.09 -14.40
CA GLU A 71 20.12 1.17 -15.79
C GLU A 71 18.71 0.61 -15.98
N SER A 72 18.03 1.03 -17.04
CA SER A 72 16.75 0.43 -17.43
C SER A 72 16.90 -1.07 -17.64
N GLY A 73 15.92 -1.87 -17.23
CA GLY A 73 15.98 -3.34 -17.37
C GLY A 73 16.88 -4.07 -16.37
N SER A 74 17.65 -3.39 -15.52
CA SER A 74 18.57 -4.02 -14.54
C SER A 74 17.90 -4.85 -13.41
N GLY A 75 16.56 -4.87 -13.37
CA GLY A 75 15.80 -5.66 -12.39
C GLY A 75 15.57 -4.97 -11.03
N LYS A 76 15.59 -3.64 -10.96
CA LYS A 76 15.34 -2.90 -9.70
C LYS A 76 14.03 -3.28 -9.02
N SER A 77 12.93 -3.33 -9.78
CA SER A 77 11.62 -3.75 -9.27
C SER A 77 11.62 -5.21 -8.81
N THR A 78 12.43 -6.06 -9.45
CA THR A 78 12.65 -7.47 -9.07
C THR A 78 13.37 -7.57 -7.73
N VAL A 79 14.36 -6.72 -7.47
CA VAL A 79 15.03 -6.63 -6.16
C VAL A 79 14.04 -6.19 -5.09
N ALA A 80 13.27 -5.12 -5.33
CA ALA A 80 12.25 -4.64 -4.38
C ALA A 80 11.19 -5.70 -4.08
N HIS A 81 10.74 -6.43 -5.10
CA HIS A 81 9.81 -7.56 -4.91
C HIS A 81 10.43 -8.67 -4.06
N THR A 82 11.66 -9.07 -4.36
CA THR A 82 12.34 -10.15 -3.63
C THR A 82 12.55 -9.77 -2.18
N LEU A 83 12.88 -8.51 -1.90
CA LEU A 83 12.98 -7.99 -0.54
C LEU A 83 11.62 -8.01 0.17
N ALA A 84 10.55 -7.60 -0.49
CA ALA A 84 9.21 -7.65 0.08
C ALA A 84 8.78 -9.09 0.43
N ASP A 85 9.06 -10.05 -0.45
CA ASP A 85 8.79 -11.48 -0.23
C ASP A 85 9.49 -11.98 1.04
N LYS A 86 10.80 -11.70 1.17
CA LYS A 86 11.59 -12.05 2.37
C LYS A 86 11.06 -11.39 3.64
N LEU A 87 10.75 -10.10 3.60
CA LEU A 87 10.20 -9.38 4.76
C LEU A 87 8.81 -9.91 5.14
N ARG A 88 8.02 -10.40 4.18
CA ARG A 88 6.74 -11.04 4.48
C ARG A 88 6.96 -12.38 5.18
N GLU A 89 7.87 -13.22 4.68
CA GLU A 89 8.22 -14.50 5.30
C GLU A 89 8.69 -14.31 6.75
N GLU A 90 9.39 -13.20 7.04
CA GLU A 90 9.83 -12.82 8.38
C GLU A 90 8.72 -12.19 9.25
N GLY A 91 7.53 -11.93 8.70
CA GLY A 91 6.44 -11.25 9.41
C GLY A 91 6.69 -9.75 9.65
N ARG A 92 7.61 -9.15 8.90
CA ARG A 92 8.08 -7.76 9.07
C ARG A 92 7.57 -6.79 8.01
N LEU A 93 6.98 -7.29 6.92
CA LEU A 93 6.45 -6.46 5.84
C LEU A 93 5.11 -5.83 6.24
N ALA A 94 5.14 -4.53 6.55
CA ALA A 94 3.94 -3.76 6.91
C ALA A 94 3.02 -3.49 5.71
N CYS A 95 3.55 -2.95 4.62
CA CYS A 95 2.78 -2.62 3.42
C CYS A 95 3.68 -2.45 2.19
N THR A 96 3.08 -2.52 1.00
CA THR A 96 3.78 -2.34 -0.28
C THR A 96 2.94 -1.56 -1.28
N PHE A 97 3.60 -0.85 -2.19
CA PHE A 97 2.96 -0.20 -3.32
C PHE A 97 3.90 -0.20 -4.53
N PHE A 98 3.47 -0.81 -5.62
CA PHE A 98 4.20 -0.84 -6.88
C PHE A 98 3.51 0.00 -7.96
N PHE A 99 4.10 1.16 -8.24
CA PHE A 99 3.67 2.07 -9.29
C PHE A 99 3.69 1.41 -10.67
N SER A 100 2.75 1.81 -11.53
CA SER A 100 2.69 1.44 -12.93
C SER A 100 2.00 2.52 -13.74
N ARG A 101 2.66 3.01 -14.79
CA ARG A 101 2.08 3.98 -15.73
C ARG A 101 0.90 3.43 -16.54
N LYS A 102 0.73 2.10 -16.55
CA LYS A 102 -0.33 1.42 -17.31
C LYS A 102 -1.65 1.30 -16.54
N HIS A 103 -1.68 1.67 -15.26
CA HIS A 103 -2.88 1.56 -14.42
C HIS A 103 -3.15 2.89 -13.73
N THR A 104 -4.36 3.41 -13.88
CA THR A 104 -4.77 4.71 -13.36
C THR A 104 -4.57 4.85 -11.85
N LYS A 105 -4.97 3.86 -11.06
CA LYS A 105 -4.79 3.86 -9.60
C LYS A 105 -3.32 3.72 -9.14
N ARG A 106 -2.41 3.36 -10.06
CA ARG A 106 -0.99 3.08 -9.77
C ARG A 106 -0.04 4.05 -10.47
N SER A 107 -0.57 4.99 -11.24
CA SER A 107 0.22 5.98 -11.97
C SER A 107 0.44 7.27 -11.17
N THR A 108 -0.32 7.48 -10.10
CA THR A 108 -0.23 8.64 -9.21
C THR A 108 -0.07 8.21 -7.75
N PHE A 109 0.19 9.17 -6.87
CA PHE A 109 0.31 8.92 -5.43
C PHE A 109 -1.04 8.82 -4.71
N ASP A 110 -2.14 9.19 -5.37
CA ASP A 110 -3.45 9.42 -4.75
C ASP A 110 -3.96 8.21 -3.95
N HIS A 111 -3.64 6.98 -4.41
CA HIS A 111 -4.09 5.74 -3.77
C HIS A 111 -3.06 5.10 -2.83
N VAL A 112 -1.85 5.66 -2.67
CA VAL A 112 -0.78 5.04 -1.88
C VAL A 112 -1.18 4.92 -0.41
N LEU A 113 -1.61 6.02 0.20
CA LEU A 113 -1.99 6.05 1.61
C LEU A 113 -3.22 5.18 1.90
N LEU A 114 -4.21 5.18 1.01
CA LEU A 114 -5.39 4.32 1.13
C LEU A 114 -5.00 2.84 1.10
N THR A 115 -4.13 2.48 0.15
CA THR A 115 -3.64 1.10 -0.01
C THR A 115 -2.77 0.68 1.18
N PHE A 116 -2.00 1.59 1.78
CA PHE A 116 -1.27 1.33 3.01
C PHE A 116 -2.18 1.15 4.21
N ALA A 117 -3.18 2.03 4.40
CA ALA A 117 -4.16 1.94 5.48
C ALA A 117 -4.88 0.57 5.44
N TYR A 118 -5.32 0.15 4.26
CA TYR A 118 -5.96 -1.15 4.09
C TYR A 118 -5.02 -2.31 4.45
N GLN A 119 -3.79 -2.34 3.90
CA GLN A 119 -2.81 -3.38 4.23
C GLN A 119 -2.48 -3.43 5.73
N LEU A 120 -2.28 -2.28 6.37
CA LEU A 120 -2.00 -2.20 7.80
C LEU A 120 -3.15 -2.74 8.64
N GLY A 121 -4.39 -2.36 8.32
CA GLY A 121 -5.55 -2.85 9.06
C GLY A 121 -5.89 -4.32 8.80
N LEU A 122 -5.44 -4.92 7.69
CA LEU A 122 -5.51 -6.37 7.50
C LEU A 122 -4.63 -7.13 8.50
N HIS A 123 -3.47 -6.57 8.84
CA HIS A 123 -2.49 -7.23 9.72
C HIS A 123 -2.59 -6.80 11.20
N HIS A 124 -3.18 -5.64 11.48
CA HIS A 124 -3.24 -5.07 12.83
C HIS A 124 -4.67 -4.62 13.18
N PRO A 125 -5.41 -5.37 14.03
CA PRO A 125 -6.79 -5.04 14.41
C PRO A 125 -6.96 -3.63 15.00
N ARG A 126 -6.03 -3.21 15.87
CA ARG A 126 -6.04 -1.86 16.45
C ARG A 126 -5.86 -0.76 15.39
N ALA A 127 -5.02 -1.01 14.37
CA ALA A 127 -4.87 -0.07 13.27
C ALA A 127 -6.17 0.02 12.46
N LYS A 128 -6.82 -1.12 12.19
CA LYS A 128 -8.12 -1.18 11.50
C LYS A 128 -9.18 -0.35 12.22
N GLU A 129 -9.30 -0.48 13.54
CA GLU A 129 -10.24 0.31 14.34
C GLU A 129 -10.01 1.81 14.22
N ILE A 130 -8.74 2.25 14.35
CA ILE A 130 -8.36 3.66 14.22
C ILE A 130 -8.67 4.19 12.82
N ILE A 131 -8.33 3.43 11.77
CA ILE A 131 -8.57 3.80 10.38
C ILE A 131 -10.07 3.91 10.09
N VAL A 132 -10.86 2.92 10.52
CA VAL A 132 -12.32 2.94 10.37
C VAL A 132 -12.91 4.15 11.07
N LYS A 133 -12.46 4.45 12.29
CA LYS A 133 -12.91 5.65 13.02
C LYS A 133 -12.55 6.92 12.25
N ALA A 134 -11.31 7.06 11.80
CA ALA A 134 -10.86 8.26 11.07
C ALA A 134 -11.67 8.50 9.79
N ILE A 135 -11.98 7.46 9.02
CA ILE A 135 -12.81 7.58 7.81
C ILE A 135 -14.28 7.82 8.15
N THR A 136 -14.78 7.26 9.25
CA THR A 136 -16.13 7.56 9.74
C THR A 136 -16.27 9.04 10.11
N ASP A 137 -15.24 9.59 10.78
CA ASP A 137 -15.20 10.99 11.21
C ASP A 137 -15.01 11.95 10.02
N ASP A 138 -14.21 11.55 9.03
CA ASP A 138 -13.94 12.32 7.80
C ASP A 138 -14.00 11.43 6.54
N PRO A 139 -15.20 11.22 5.96
CA PRO A 139 -15.36 10.38 4.77
C PRO A 139 -14.62 10.90 3.54
N ALA A 140 -14.30 12.20 3.49
CA ALA A 140 -13.54 12.77 2.38
C ALA A 140 -12.09 12.30 2.35
N LEU A 141 -11.60 11.60 3.38
CA LEU A 141 -10.30 10.90 3.34
C LEU A 141 -10.25 9.82 2.25
N LEU A 142 -11.40 9.29 1.80
CA LEU A 142 -11.47 8.38 0.66
C LEU A 142 -11.40 9.10 -0.70
N SER A 143 -11.54 10.43 -0.72
CA SER A 143 -11.45 11.21 -1.96
C SER A 143 -9.99 11.47 -2.33
N PRO A 144 -9.59 11.27 -3.59
CA PRO A 144 -8.24 11.61 -4.07
C PRO A 144 -7.93 13.11 -3.99
N GLU A 145 -8.95 13.98 -3.86
CA GLU A 145 -8.78 15.43 -3.76
C GLU A 145 -8.12 15.87 -2.45
N LYS A 146 -8.37 15.15 -1.34
CA LYS A 146 -7.77 15.46 -0.02
C LYS A 146 -6.33 14.96 0.14
N SER A 147 -5.85 14.05 -0.71
CA SER A 147 -4.49 13.47 -0.63
C SER A 147 -3.39 14.47 -0.99
N ARG A 148 -3.74 15.69 -1.43
CA ARG A 148 -2.83 16.72 -1.96
C ARG A 148 -2.40 17.80 -0.95
N HIS A 149 -2.74 17.65 0.33
CA HIS A 149 -2.44 18.65 1.36
C HIS A 149 -1.42 18.13 2.38
#